data_AF-A0A3B0IXU7-F1
#
_entry.id   AF-A0A3B0IXU7-F1
#
_cell.length_a   1.000
_cell.length_b   1.000
_cell.length_c   1.000
_cell.angle_alpha   90.00
_cell.angle_beta   90.00
_cell.angle_gamma   90.00
#
_symmetry.space_group_name_H-M   'P 1'
#
loop_
_entity.id
_entity.type
_entity.pdbx_description
1 polymer ?
#
loop_
_entity_poly.entity_id
_entity_poly.type
_entity_poly.pdbx_seq_one_letter_code
_entity_poly.pdbx_strand_id
1 'polypeptide(L)'
;MSQLDDEYTQLLRTLLPPGPAWDEKDLLIKGLALSLAHAHQHADSLMIEINPAQSVELINRYEKLCELPDKCLANKAQTLEERQQVLDAKVNIVGGINEAFFKKQLEILGYPTATIEQFHHLDRYAGSGVGG
;
A
#
# COMPACT_ATOMS: atom_id res chain seq x y z
N MET A 1 22.91 -21.19 -6.39
CA MET A 1 22.72 -20.75 -5.00
C MET A 1 22.78 -19.24 -5.03
N SER A 2 21.81 -18.59 -4.42
CA SER A 2 21.76 -17.13 -4.35
C SER A 2 22.90 -16.61 -3.45
N GLN A 3 23.32 -15.35 -3.59
CA GLN A 3 24.34 -14.76 -2.71
C GLN A 3 23.95 -14.89 -1.22
N LEU A 4 22.65 -14.75 -0.91
CA LEU A 4 22.11 -14.92 0.44
C LEU A 4 22.24 -16.36 0.96
N ASP A 5 22.11 -17.37 0.11
CA ASP A 5 22.25 -18.78 0.53
C ASP A 5 23.68 -19.03 1.06
N ASP A 6 24.68 -18.47 0.36
CA ASP A 6 26.09 -18.62 0.73
C ASP A 6 26.42 -17.81 1.99
N GLU A 7 25.91 -16.57 2.09
CA GLU A 7 26.04 -15.72 3.28
C GLU A 7 25.43 -16.38 4.52
N TYR A 8 24.21 -16.92 4.42
CA TYR A 8 23.57 -17.63 5.53
C TYR A 8 24.27 -18.95 5.84
N THR A 9 24.81 -19.66 4.84
CA THR A 9 25.62 -20.87 5.07
C THR A 9 26.88 -20.53 5.88
N GLN A 10 27.59 -19.46 5.52
CA GLN A 10 28.78 -19.02 6.22
C GLN A 10 28.45 -18.52 7.64
N LEU A 11 27.36 -17.76 7.80
CA LEU A 11 26.89 -17.29 9.10
C LEU A 11 26.58 -18.47 10.02
N LEU A 12 25.77 -19.42 9.56
CA LEU A 12 25.40 -20.60 10.35
C LEU A 12 26.62 -21.41 10.76
N ARG A 13 27.59 -21.63 9.86
CA ARG A 13 28.86 -22.30 10.21
C ARG A 13 29.66 -21.57 11.27
N THR A 14 29.68 -20.23 11.21
CA THR A 14 30.42 -19.40 12.18
C THR A 14 29.80 -19.49 13.59
N LEU A 15 28.51 -19.74 13.68
CA LEU A 15 27.79 -19.88 14.94
C LEU A 15 27.91 -21.28 15.57
N LEU A 16 28.45 -22.26 14.84
CA LEU A 16 28.63 -23.61 15.36
C LEU A 16 29.82 -23.67 16.34
N PRO A 17 29.73 -24.49 17.40
CA PRO A 17 30.88 -24.74 18.26
C PRO A 17 32.00 -25.44 17.48
N PRO A 18 33.28 -25.14 17.75
CA PRO A 18 34.39 -25.80 17.08
C PRO A 18 34.43 -27.29 17.42
N GLY A 19 34.80 -28.12 16.45
CA GLY A 19 34.99 -29.56 16.67
C GLY A 19 34.59 -30.42 15.47
N PRO A 20 34.90 -31.74 15.51
CA PRO A 20 34.69 -32.65 14.39
C PRO A 20 33.23 -33.08 14.19
N ALA A 21 32.31 -32.57 15.02
CA ALA A 21 30.90 -32.90 14.93
C ALA A 21 30.21 -32.38 13.65
N TRP A 22 30.81 -31.39 13.00
CA TRP A 22 30.23 -30.69 11.85
C TRP A 22 31.03 -30.99 10.58
N ASP A 23 30.38 -31.59 9.59
CA ASP A 23 30.93 -31.75 8.25
C ASP A 23 30.75 -30.44 7.45
N GLU A 24 31.74 -30.07 6.64
CA GLU A 24 31.59 -29.00 5.67
C GLU A 24 30.41 -29.28 4.71
N LYS A 25 30.07 -30.53 4.44
CA LYS A 25 28.97 -30.89 3.54
C LYS A 25 27.64 -31.12 4.25
N ASP A 26 27.50 -30.69 5.51
CA ASP A 26 26.27 -30.86 6.29
C ASP A 26 25.04 -30.30 5.55
N LEU A 27 24.11 -31.20 5.21
CA LEU A 27 22.88 -30.89 4.49
C LEU A 27 21.90 -30.09 5.35
N LEU A 28 21.96 -30.22 6.67
CA LEU A 28 21.11 -29.46 7.58
C LEU A 28 21.44 -27.97 7.49
N ILE A 29 22.73 -27.61 7.51
CA ILE A 29 23.18 -26.22 7.40
C ILE A 29 22.74 -25.63 6.05
N LYS A 30 22.91 -26.36 4.96
CA LYS A 30 22.49 -25.91 3.62
C LYS A 30 20.96 -25.74 3.53
N GLY A 31 20.18 -26.67 4.08
CA GLY A 31 18.72 -26.58 4.08
C GLY A 31 18.19 -25.42 4.93
N LEU A 32 18.81 -25.17 6.08
CA LEU A 32 18.50 -24.01 6.93
C LEU A 32 18.88 -22.70 6.25
N ALA A 33 20.07 -22.62 5.65
CA ALA A 33 20.53 -21.43 4.94
C ALA A 33 19.59 -21.04 3.79
N LEU A 34 19.15 -22.01 2.99
CA LEU A 34 18.18 -21.78 1.92
C LEU A 34 16.84 -21.25 2.47
N SER A 35 16.36 -21.82 3.57
CA SER A 35 15.10 -21.41 4.18
C SER A 35 15.18 -19.98 4.74
N LEU A 36 16.32 -19.61 5.33
CA LEU A 36 16.59 -18.25 5.81
C LEU A 36 16.73 -17.25 4.65
N ALA A 37 17.40 -17.64 3.56
CA ALA A 37 17.53 -16.82 2.36
C ALA A 37 16.15 -16.51 1.74
N HIS A 38 15.29 -17.52 1.61
CA HIS A 38 13.92 -17.31 1.15
C HIS A 38 13.11 -16.41 2.09
N ALA A 39 13.22 -16.59 3.41
CA ALA A 39 12.53 -15.73 4.38
C ALA A 39 13.03 -14.28 4.31
N HIS A 40 14.34 -14.07 4.10
CA HIS A 40 14.93 -12.74 3.89
C HIS A 40 14.34 -12.09 2.63
N GLN A 41 14.40 -12.77 1.49
CA GLN A 41 13.85 -12.24 0.23
C GLN A 41 12.35 -11.95 0.30
N HIS A 42 11.61 -12.79 1.03
CA HIS A 42 10.19 -12.57 1.28
C HIS A 42 9.97 -11.31 2.12
N ALA A 43 10.73 -11.11 3.20
CA ALA A 43 10.66 -9.92 4.03
C ALA A 43 11.01 -8.65 3.23
N ASP A 44 12.01 -8.70 2.36
CA ASP A 44 12.36 -7.58 1.48
C ASP A 44 11.24 -7.26 0.49
N SER A 45 10.58 -8.28 -0.06
CA SER A 45 9.45 -8.10 -0.97
C SER A 45 8.26 -7.42 -0.26
N LEU A 46 8.01 -7.78 1.00
CA LEU A 46 6.97 -7.16 1.83
C LEU A 46 7.24 -5.67 2.12
N MET A 47 8.49 -5.20 2.07
CA MET A 47 8.80 -3.78 2.24
C MET A 47 8.21 -2.91 1.14
N ILE A 48 8.05 -3.44 -0.08
CA ILE A 48 7.39 -2.73 -1.19
C ILE A 48 5.88 -2.59 -0.88
N GLU A 49 5.29 -3.55 -0.18
CA GLU A 49 3.88 -3.52 0.22
C GLU A 49 3.58 -2.56 1.38
N ILE A 50 4.58 -1.82 1.89
CA ILE A 50 4.34 -0.67 2.79
C ILE A 50 3.43 0.35 2.11
N ASN A 51 3.57 0.53 0.79
CA ASN A 51 2.62 1.28 -0.01
C ASN A 51 1.43 0.39 -0.35
N PRO A 52 0.20 0.68 0.14
CA PRO A 52 -0.96 -0.16 -0.12
C PRO A 52 -1.28 -0.33 -1.62
N ALA A 53 -0.94 0.67 -2.43
CA ALA A 53 -1.08 0.65 -3.89
C ALA A 53 -0.22 -0.43 -4.58
N GLN A 54 0.80 -0.96 -3.89
CA GLN A 54 1.71 -1.98 -4.41
C GLN A 54 1.53 -3.32 -3.70
N SER A 55 0.50 -3.45 -2.85
CA SER A 55 0.27 -4.66 -2.05
C SER A 55 -0.22 -5.84 -2.90
N VAL A 56 0.27 -7.04 -2.59
CA VAL A 56 -0.13 -8.31 -3.22
C VAL A 56 -0.52 -9.30 -2.14
N GLU A 57 0.39 -9.60 -1.22
CA GLU A 57 0.11 -10.46 -0.06
C GLU A 57 -0.77 -9.76 0.96
N LEU A 58 -0.50 -8.49 1.25
CA LEU A 58 -1.19 -7.70 2.27
C LEU A 58 -2.49 -7.06 1.76
N ILE A 59 -2.88 -7.31 0.51
CA ILE A 59 -4.01 -6.61 -0.12
C ILE A 59 -5.32 -6.74 0.66
N ASN A 60 -5.65 -7.95 1.11
CA ASN A 60 -6.87 -8.20 1.89
C ASN A 60 -6.86 -7.45 3.23
N ARG A 61 -5.66 -7.28 3.82
CA ARG A 61 -5.50 -6.54 5.09
C ARG A 61 -5.73 -5.06 4.87
N TYR A 62 -5.15 -4.49 3.81
CA TYR A 62 -5.35 -3.08 3.48
C TYR A 62 -6.78 -2.77 3.09
N GLU A 63 -7.44 -3.62 2.30
CA GLU A 63 -8.85 -3.44 1.96
C GLU A 63 -9.74 -3.42 3.19
N LYS A 64 -9.50 -4.32 4.15
CA LYS A 64 -10.23 -4.30 5.43
C LYS A 64 -10.02 -3.01 6.21
N LEU A 65 -8.80 -2.48 6.24
CA LEU A 65 -8.48 -1.20 6.91
C LEU A 65 -9.12 0.00 6.19
N CYS A 66 -9.27 -0.09 4.88
CA CYS A 66 -9.81 0.97 4.03
C CYS A 66 -11.33 0.86 3.80
N GLU A 67 -11.99 -0.13 4.41
CA GLU A 67 -13.41 -0.45 4.22
C GLU A 67 -13.77 -0.70 2.74
N LEU A 68 -12.93 -1.49 2.07
CA LEU A 68 -13.11 -1.93 0.69
C LEU A 68 -13.42 -3.44 0.62
N PRO A 69 -14.12 -3.91 -0.43
CA PRO A 69 -14.82 -3.09 -1.43
C PRO A 69 -16.02 -2.36 -0.81
N ASP A 70 -16.27 -1.13 -1.26
CA ASP A 70 -17.44 -0.37 -0.84
C ASP A 70 -18.72 -0.87 -1.54
N LYS A 71 -19.87 -0.27 -1.23
CA LYS A 71 -21.16 -0.67 -1.83
C LYS A 71 -21.17 -0.62 -3.37
N CYS A 72 -20.39 0.27 -3.96
CA CYS A 72 -20.31 0.42 -5.41
C CYS A 72 -19.49 -0.72 -6.03
N LEU A 73 -18.47 -1.21 -5.33
CA LEU A 73 -17.56 -2.25 -5.82
C LEU A 73 -17.90 -3.66 -5.30
N ALA A 74 -18.73 -3.81 -4.27
CA ALA A 74 -18.97 -5.07 -3.57
C ALA A 74 -19.42 -6.23 -4.47
N ASN A 75 -20.14 -5.94 -5.57
CA ASN A 75 -20.66 -6.95 -6.49
C ASN A 75 -19.88 -7.02 -7.81
N LYS A 76 -18.74 -6.32 -7.92
CA LYS A 76 -17.91 -6.31 -9.11
C LYS A 76 -16.69 -7.19 -8.88
N ALA A 77 -16.48 -8.18 -9.75
CA ALA A 77 -15.21 -8.90 -9.79
C ALA A 77 -14.09 -7.93 -10.22
N GLN A 78 -12.98 -7.94 -9.50
CA GLN A 78 -11.85 -7.05 -9.72
C GLN A 78 -10.57 -7.87 -9.87
N THR A 79 -9.71 -7.46 -10.79
CA THR A 79 -8.33 -7.95 -10.87
C THR A 79 -7.50 -7.41 -9.71
N LEU A 80 -6.31 -7.99 -9.48
CA LEU A 80 -5.36 -7.48 -8.48
C LEU A 80 -4.99 -6.01 -8.75
N GLU A 81 -4.74 -5.68 -10.01
CA GLU A 81 -4.36 -4.32 -10.42
C GLU A 81 -5.49 -3.31 -10.18
N GLU A 82 -6.74 -3.67 -10.48
CA GLU A 82 -7.89 -2.81 -10.17
C GLU A 82 -8.03 -2.58 -8.66
N ARG A 83 -7.85 -3.63 -7.83
CA ARG A 83 -7.90 -3.50 -6.37
C ARG A 83 -6.79 -2.59 -5.83
N GLN A 84 -5.58 -2.71 -6.38
CA GLN A 84 -4.44 -1.85 -6.08
C GLN A 84 -4.71 -0.38 -6.45
N GLN A 85 -5.33 -0.12 -7.61
CA GLN A 85 -5.72 1.23 -8.03
C GLN A 85 -6.79 1.83 -7.10
N VAL A 86 -7.77 1.04 -6.66
CA VAL A 86 -8.78 1.50 -5.69
C VAL A 86 -8.13 1.81 -4.34
N LEU A 87 -7.18 0.99 -3.87
CA LEU A 87 -6.41 1.26 -2.66
C LEU A 87 -5.55 2.53 -2.79
N ASP A 88 -4.86 2.72 -3.92
CA ASP A 88 -4.09 3.93 -4.20
C ASP A 88 -4.99 5.17 -4.14
N ALA A 89 -6.15 5.09 -4.81
CA ALA A 89 -7.14 6.15 -4.78
C ALA A 89 -7.67 6.43 -3.37
N LYS A 90 -7.81 5.42 -2.51
CA LYS A 90 -8.35 5.59 -1.15
C LYS A 90 -7.31 6.15 -0.16
N VAL A 91 -6.05 5.72 -0.29
CA VAL A 91 -4.97 6.02 0.67
C VAL A 91 -4.15 7.23 0.25
N ASN A 92 -3.81 7.34 -1.04
CA ASN A 92 -2.85 8.30 -1.56
C ASN A 92 -3.52 9.52 -2.22
N ILE A 93 -4.83 9.50 -2.49
CA ILE A 93 -5.53 10.73 -2.86
C ILE A 93 -5.57 11.65 -1.65
N VAL A 94 -4.67 12.62 -1.66
CA VAL A 94 -4.83 13.85 -0.91
C VAL A 94 -6.00 14.59 -1.53
N GLY A 95 -7.21 14.28 -1.05
CA GLY A 95 -8.40 15.05 -1.36
C GLY A 95 -8.18 16.49 -0.92
N GLY A 96 -8.66 17.43 -1.74
CA GLY A 96 -8.75 18.82 -1.37
C GLY A 96 -10.15 19.31 -1.69
N ILE A 97 -10.83 19.95 -0.73
CA ILE A 97 -12.04 20.72 -1.03
C ILE A 97 -11.59 22.05 -1.69
N ASN A 98 -10.95 21.94 -2.84
CA ASN A 98 -10.47 23.08 -3.62
C ASN A 98 -10.79 22.87 -5.10
N GLU A 99 -10.84 23.99 -5.82
CA GLU A 99 -11.23 24.04 -7.22
C GLU A 99 -10.32 23.19 -8.12
N ALA A 100 -9.01 23.19 -7.87
CA ALA A 100 -8.02 22.48 -8.68
C ALA A 100 -8.24 20.96 -8.63
N PHE A 101 -8.53 20.42 -7.44
CA PHE A 101 -8.84 19.01 -7.25
C PHE A 101 -10.07 18.60 -8.08
N PHE A 102 -11.18 19.34 -7.96
CA PHE A 102 -12.41 19.02 -8.69
C PHE A 102 -12.28 19.19 -10.20
N LYS A 103 -11.55 20.22 -10.68
CA LYS A 103 -11.27 20.40 -12.11
C LYS A 103 -10.48 19.22 -12.70
N LYS A 104 -9.47 18.73 -11.98
CA LYS A 104 -8.70 17.54 -12.40
C LYS A 104 -9.58 16.30 -12.51
N GLN A 105 -10.50 16.10 -11.57
CA GLN A 105 -11.46 14.99 -11.65
C GLN A 105 -12.42 15.13 -12.84
N LEU A 106 -12.89 16.34 -13.14
CA LEU A 106 -13.76 16.61 -14.28
C LEU A 106 -13.06 16.39 -15.62
N GLU A 107 -11.78 16.75 -15.73
CA GLU A 107 -10.96 16.48 -16.92
C GLU A 107 -10.82 14.99 -17.19
N ILE A 108 -10.51 14.18 -16.16
CA ILE A 108 -10.42 12.72 -16.27
C ILE A 108 -11.77 12.10 -16.71
N LEU A 109 -12.88 12.70 -16.29
CA LEU A 109 -14.24 12.27 -16.67
C LEU A 109 -14.68 12.77 -18.07
N GLY A 110 -13.83 13.50 -18.80
CA GLY A 110 -14.12 13.98 -20.15
C GLY A 110 -14.82 15.35 -20.20
N TYR A 111 -14.75 16.14 -19.13
CA TYR A 111 -15.31 17.49 -19.03
C TYR A 111 -14.21 18.56 -18.84
N PRO A 112 -13.25 18.70 -19.77
CA PRO A 112 -12.11 19.60 -19.62
C PRO A 112 -12.50 21.09 -19.56
N THR A 113 -13.70 21.45 -19.99
CA THR A 113 -14.19 22.84 -20.03
C THR A 113 -15.08 23.22 -18.85
N ALA A 114 -15.28 22.31 -17.89
CA ALA A 114 -16.16 22.56 -16.76
C ALA A 114 -15.62 23.67 -15.84
N THR A 115 -16.53 24.55 -15.39
CA THR A 115 -16.24 25.65 -14.47
C THR A 115 -16.86 25.37 -13.09
N ILE A 116 -16.24 25.90 -12.04
CA ILE A 116 -16.71 25.75 -10.66
C ILE A 116 -17.06 27.13 -10.14
N GLU A 117 -18.26 27.28 -9.59
CA GLU A 117 -18.71 28.50 -8.92
C GLU A 117 -18.72 28.27 -7.40
N GLN A 118 -18.07 29.17 -6.65
CA GLN A 118 -18.03 29.11 -5.18
C GLN A 118 -19.05 30.07 -4.58
N PHE A 119 -19.96 29.54 -3.76
CA PHE A 119 -20.91 30.34 -3.00
C PHE A 119 -20.38 30.57 -1.59
N HIS A 120 -20.05 31.83 -1.26
CA HIS A 120 -19.82 32.23 0.12
C HIS A 120 -21.17 32.57 0.77
N HIS A 121 -21.51 31.88 1.86
CA HIS A 121 -22.67 32.24 2.67
C HIS A 121 -22.44 33.65 3.23
N LEU A 122 -23.20 34.62 2.74
CA LEU A 122 -23.29 35.92 3.37
C LEU A 122 -24.13 35.73 4.63
N ASP A 123 -23.52 35.82 5.80
CA ASP A 123 -24.23 35.84 7.09
C ASP A 123 -25.15 37.08 7.14
N ARG A 124 -26.35 36.93 6.60
CA ARG A 124 -27.40 37.95 6.59
C ARG A 124 -28.11 37.94 7.95
N TYR A 125 -27.38 38.39 8.97
CA TYR A 125 -27.95 38.88 10.23
C TYR A 125 -27.46 40.30 10.54
N ALA A 126 -27.39 41.17 9.52
CA ALA A 126 -27.45 42.61 9.77
C ALA A 126 -28.93 42.98 9.95
N GLY A 127 -29.33 43.13 11.21
CA GLY A 127 -30.69 43.26 11.67
C GLY A 127 -31.52 44.33 10.96
N SER A 128 -32.68 43.90 10.48
CA SER A 128 -33.87 44.73 10.34
C SER A 128 -34.28 45.22 11.74
N GLY A 129 -33.75 46.36 12.17
CA GLY A 129 -34.30 47.16 13.25
C GLY A 129 -35.42 48.04 12.71
N VAL A 130 -36.64 47.49 12.63
CA VAL A 130 -37.87 48.28 12.54
C VAL A 130 -38.27 48.64 13.96
N GLY A 131 -38.40 49.93 14.27
CA GLY A 131 -39.04 50.40 15.50
C GLY A 131 -38.84 51.90 15.77
N GLY A 132 -39.92 52.67 15.70
CA GLY A 132 -40.02 54.04 16.22
C GLY A 132 -40.38 55.10 15.19
#